data_AF-A0A5Q2RU79-F1
#
_entry.id   AF-A0A5Q2RU79-F1
#
_cell.length_a   1.000
_cell.length_b   1.000
_cell.length_c   1.000
_cell.angle_alpha   90.00
_cell.angle_beta   90.00
_cell.angle_gamma   90.00
#
_symmetry.space_group_name_H-M   'P 1'
#
loop_
_entity.id
_entity.type
_entity.pdbx_description
1 polymer ?
#
loop_
_entity_poly.entity_id
_entity_poly.type
_entity_poly.pdbx_seq_one_letter_code
_entity_poly.pdbx_strand_id
1 'polypeptide(L)'
;MDGRCDKHPFEPADRTCRTCGGEFCTDCLVFSHGPRKPPYCVSCALAAAGVRSSASRPTAVSKRDLRKKLRAERKAAKVASKSGQAAPVRVVEYEFTITDDGRIERPAERAS
;
A
#
# COMPACT_ATOMS: atom_id res chain seq x y z
N MET A 1 -20.23 2.43 -10.35
CA MET A 1 -18.85 2.49 -9.82
C MET A 1 -18.23 3.66 -10.52
N ASP A 2 -18.15 4.79 -9.82
CA ASP A 2 -17.92 6.12 -10.41
C ASP A 2 -16.42 6.44 -10.59
N GLY A 3 -15.54 5.45 -10.37
CA GLY A 3 -14.10 5.57 -10.61
C GLY A 3 -13.42 6.62 -9.74
N ARG A 4 -14.00 6.91 -8.57
CA ARG A 4 -13.65 8.05 -7.72
C ARG A 4 -13.48 7.59 -6.28
N CYS A 5 -12.57 8.26 -5.58
CA CYS A 5 -12.25 7.90 -4.20
C CYS A 5 -13.44 8.17 -3.26
N ASP A 6 -13.79 7.19 -2.42
CA ASP A 6 -14.85 7.32 -1.40
C ASP A 6 -14.60 8.48 -0.40
N LYS A 7 -13.34 8.87 -0.19
CA LYS A 7 -12.95 9.97 0.72
C LYS A 7 -12.70 11.29 0.01
N HIS A 8 -12.21 11.24 -1.23
CA HIS A 8 -11.86 12.41 -2.01
C HIS A 8 -12.72 12.41 -3.28
N PRO A 9 -13.87 13.09 -3.26
CA PRO A 9 -14.81 13.12 -4.37
C PRO A 9 -14.28 13.85 -5.61
N PHE A 10 -13.02 14.21 -5.69
CA PHE A 10 -12.41 14.83 -6.87
C PHE A 10 -11.28 13.99 -7.45
N GLU A 11 -10.70 13.11 -6.65
CA GLU A 11 -9.57 12.26 -7.03
C GLU A 11 -10.05 10.98 -7.73
N PRO A 12 -9.40 10.57 -8.83
CA PRO A 12 -9.67 9.28 -9.45
C PRO A 12 -9.27 8.15 -8.49
N ALA A 13 -10.07 7.08 -8.50
CA ALA A 13 -9.69 5.86 -7.80
C ALA A 13 -8.63 5.10 -8.60
N ASP A 14 -7.57 4.68 -7.91
CA ASP A 14 -6.49 3.90 -8.51
C ASP A 14 -6.68 2.40 -8.26
N ARG A 15 -6.95 2.01 -7.00
CA ARG A 15 -7.13 0.60 -6.62
C ARG A 15 -8.24 0.37 -5.61
N THR A 16 -8.62 -0.91 -5.50
CA THR A 16 -9.66 -1.38 -4.58
C THR A 16 -9.06 -1.88 -3.27
N CYS A 17 -9.67 -1.53 -2.14
CA CYS A 17 -9.30 -2.07 -0.83
C CYS A 17 -9.63 -3.57 -0.73
N ARG A 18 -8.67 -4.38 -0.28
CA ARG A 18 -8.82 -5.83 -0.09
C ARG A 18 -9.96 -6.23 0.86
N THR A 19 -10.28 -5.41 1.85
CA THR A 19 -11.19 -5.79 2.94
C THR A 19 -12.61 -5.28 2.72
N CYS A 20 -12.78 -4.00 2.43
CA CYS A 20 -14.11 -3.41 2.22
C CYS A 20 -14.55 -3.41 0.76
N GLY A 21 -13.64 -3.54 -0.21
CA GLY A 21 -13.99 -3.55 -1.63
C GLY A 21 -14.32 -2.19 -2.24
N GLY A 22 -14.11 -1.10 -1.49
CA GLY A 22 -14.23 0.29 -1.94
C GLY A 22 -13.03 0.75 -2.76
N GLU A 23 -13.26 1.77 -3.58
CA GLU A 23 -12.30 2.34 -4.52
C GLU A 23 -11.67 3.60 -3.91
N PHE A 24 -10.33 3.66 -3.89
CA PHE A 24 -9.61 4.74 -3.21
C PHE A 24 -8.49 5.30 -4.10
N CYS A 25 -8.16 6.58 -3.91
CA CYS A 25 -7.00 7.22 -4.53
C CYS A 25 -5.69 6.70 -3.91
N THR A 26 -4.56 6.98 -4.55
CA THR A 26 -3.21 6.58 -4.11
C THR A 26 -2.91 6.97 -2.67
N ASP A 27 -3.38 8.13 -2.23
CA ASP A 27 -3.11 8.66 -0.88
C ASP A 27 -3.93 7.96 0.21
N CYS A 28 -5.09 7.42 -0.15
CA CYS A 28 -5.96 6.71 0.77
C CYS A 28 -5.64 5.20 0.86
N LEU A 29 -4.70 4.72 0.05
CA LEU A 29 -4.28 3.32 -0.02
C LEU A 29 -3.00 3.08 0.80
N VAL A 30 -3.03 2.03 1.61
CA VAL A 30 -1.94 1.62 2.49
C VAL A 30 -1.45 0.22 2.08
N PHE A 31 -0.17 0.12 1.73
CA PHE A 31 0.48 -1.11 1.30
C PHE A 31 1.21 -1.81 2.46
N SER A 32 0.47 -2.24 3.48
CA SER A 32 1.05 -2.82 4.71
C SER A 32 1.86 -4.11 4.52
N HIS A 33 1.70 -4.80 3.39
CA HIS A 33 2.39 -6.06 3.11
C HIS A 33 3.29 -6.01 1.86
N GLY A 34 3.58 -4.81 1.35
CA GLY A 34 4.41 -4.57 0.17
C GLY A 34 3.63 -4.48 -1.15
N PRO A 35 4.27 -4.01 -2.24
CA PRO A 35 3.61 -3.62 -3.49
C PRO A 35 3.00 -4.80 -4.28
N ARG A 36 3.39 -6.03 -3.95
CA ARG A 36 2.88 -7.26 -4.57
C ARG A 36 1.57 -7.75 -3.96
N LYS A 37 1.16 -7.24 -2.80
CA LYS A 37 -0.07 -7.66 -2.11
C LYS A 37 -1.14 -6.57 -2.27
N PRO A 38 -2.42 -6.95 -2.33
CA PRO A 38 -3.51 -5.99 -2.50
C PRO A 38 -3.56 -5.02 -1.31
N PRO A 39 -3.76 -3.71 -1.56
CA PRO A 39 -3.70 -2.67 -0.54
C PRO A 39 -4.93 -2.69 0.39
N TYR A 40 -4.79 -2.02 1.53
CA TYR A 40 -5.91 -1.68 2.41
C TYR A 40 -6.24 -0.19 2.27
N CYS A 41 -7.48 0.22 2.49
CA CYS A 41 -7.77 1.62 2.78
C CYS A 41 -7.33 1.95 4.21
N VAL A 42 -7.13 3.25 4.50
CA VAL A 42 -6.70 3.73 5.82
C VAL A 42 -7.51 3.11 6.97
N SER A 43 -8.85 3.08 6.88
CA SER A 43 -9.69 2.51 7.93
C SER A 43 -9.51 1.01 8.12
N CYS A 44 -9.36 0.25 7.02
CA CYS A 44 -9.07 -1.17 7.10
C CYS A 44 -7.64 -1.47 7.58
N ALA A 45 -6.67 -0.61 7.27
CA ALA A 45 -5.31 -0.71 7.77
C ALA A 45 -5.26 -0.49 9.29
N LEU A 46 -5.94 0.55 9.78
CA LEU A 46 -6.08 0.82 11.22
C LEU A 46 -6.79 -0.33 11.95
N ALA A 47 -7.88 -0.86 11.38
CA ALA A 47 -8.57 -2.01 11.95
C ALA A 47 -7.69 -3.27 11.98
N ALA A 48 -6.88 -3.50 10.94
CA ALA A 48 -5.92 -4.62 10.89
C ALA A 48 -4.77 -4.44 11.89
N ALA A 49 -4.38 -3.20 12.20
CA ALA A 49 -3.41 -2.87 13.24
C ALA A 49 -3.97 -2.96 14.67
N GLY A 50 -5.26 -3.31 14.83
CA GLY A 50 -5.90 -3.44 16.14
C GLY A 50 -6.51 -2.15 16.69
N VAL A 51 -6.45 -1.04 15.93
CA VAL A 51 -7.09 0.22 16.31
C VAL A 51 -8.60 0.08 16.12
N ARG A 52 -9.34 0.07 17.23
CA ARG A 52 -10.80 -0.03 17.27
C ARG A 52 -11.39 1.37 17.29
N SER A 53 -11.48 2.02 16.14
CA SER A 53 -12.20 3.30 16.03
C SER A 53 -13.71 3.03 16.02
N SER A 54 -14.46 3.72 16.89
CA SER A 54 -15.94 3.66 16.99
C SER A 54 -16.67 4.28 15.79
N ALA A 55 -15.94 4.91 14.86
CA ALA A 55 -16.48 5.48 13.64
C ALA A 55 -16.75 4.40 12.58
N SER A 56 -18.04 4.18 12.31
CA SER A 56 -18.67 3.41 11.22
C SER A 56 -17.72 2.53 10.39
N ARG A 57 -17.79 1.22 10.59
CA ARG A 57 -17.15 0.25 9.68
C ARG A 57 -17.70 0.49 8.26
N PRO A 58 -16.84 0.65 7.24
CA PRO A 58 -17.32 0.75 5.87
C PRO A 58 -18.15 -0.50 5.55
N THR A 59 -19.29 -0.31 4.90
CA THR A 59 -20.23 -1.38 4.52
C THR A 59 -19.45 -2.47 3.79
N ALA A 60 -19.25 -3.59 4.47
CA ALA A 60 -18.46 -4.68 3.93
C ALA A 60 -19.18 -5.26 2.72
N VAL A 61 -18.60 -5.07 1.53
CA VAL A 61 -19.02 -5.77 0.33
C VAL A 61 -18.98 -7.28 0.61
N SER A 62 -19.91 -8.04 0.04
CA SER A 62 -20.03 -9.47 0.31
C SER A 62 -18.68 -10.18 0.11
N LYS A 63 -18.32 -11.10 1.02
CA LYS A 63 -17.06 -11.87 0.95
C LYS A 63 -16.85 -12.56 -0.42
N ARG A 64 -17.95 -12.85 -1.13
CA ARG A 64 -17.95 -13.48 -2.45
C ARG A 64 -17.47 -12.54 -3.55
N ASP A 65 -17.95 -11.30 -3.54
CA ASP A 65 -17.55 -10.28 -4.52
C ASP A 65 -16.13 -9.81 -4.29
N LEU A 66 -15.72 -9.69 -3.02
CA LEU A 66 -14.35 -9.40 -2.62
C LEU A 66 -13.37 -10.46 -3.15
N ARG A 67 -13.72 -11.74 -3.02
CA ARG A 67 -12.93 -12.86 -3.57
C ARG A 67 -12.84 -12.83 -5.09
N LYS A 68 -13.91 -12.47 -5.80
CA LYS A 68 -13.91 -12.34 -7.27
C LYS A 68 -12.96 -11.22 -7.71
N LYS A 69 -13.07 -10.02 -7.11
CA LYS A 69 -12.22 -8.87 -7.42
C LYS A 69 -10.74 -9.18 -7.18
N LEU A 70 -10.39 -9.72 -6.02
CA LEU A 70 -9.00 -10.09 -5.69
C LEU A 70 -8.41 -11.15 -6.61
N ARG A 71 -9.24 -12.08 -7.13
CA ARG A 71 -8.79 -13.08 -8.10
C ARG A 71 -8.56 -12.46 -9.48
N ALA A 72 -9.37 -11.47 -9.88
CA ALA A 72 -9.18 -10.72 -11.11
C ALA A 72 -7.89 -9.88 -11.05
N GLU A 73 -7.65 -9.17 -9.94
CA GLU A 73 -6.43 -8.39 -9.73
C GLU A 73 -5.17 -9.27 -9.73
N ARG A 74 -5.19 -10.43 -9.06
CA ARG A 74 -4.05 -11.37 -9.11
C ARG A 74 -3.78 -11.90 -10.52
N LYS A 75 -4.84 -12.13 -11.32
CA LYS A 75 -4.67 -12.53 -12.73
C LYS A 75 -4.05 -11.40 -13.55
N ALA A 76 -4.54 -10.17 -13.40
CA ALA A 76 -3.99 -9.00 -14.07
C ALA A 76 -2.52 -8.75 -13.69
N ALA A 77 -2.19 -8.83 -12.39
CA ALA A 77 -0.82 -8.68 -11.91
C ALA A 77 0.12 -9.79 -12.42
N LYS A 78 -0.38 -11.04 -12.56
CA LYS A 78 0.41 -12.16 -13.10
C LYS A 78 0.65 -12.03 -14.60
N VAL A 79 -0.28 -11.43 -15.34
CA VAL A 79 -0.09 -11.07 -16.76
C VAL A 79 0.92 -9.93 -16.88
N ALA A 80 0.79 -8.88 -16.06
CA ALA A 80 1.71 -7.74 -16.05
C ALA A 80 3.15 -8.12 -15.65
N SER A 81 3.32 -9.06 -14.72
CA SER A 81 4.65 -9.57 -14.34
C SER A 81 5.24 -10.56 -15.35
N LYS A 82 4.43 -11.14 -16.24
CA LYS A 82 4.90 -11.92 -17.39
C LYS A 82 5.36 -11.05 -18.56
N SER A 83 4.91 -9.78 -18.60
CA SER A 83 5.33 -8.77 -19.59
C SER A 83 6.49 -7.86 -19.14
N GLY A 84 7.21 -8.21 -18.06
CA GLY A 84 8.59 -7.77 -17.86
C GLY A 84 8.84 -6.26 -17.72
N GLN A 85 8.17 -5.58 -16.79
CA GLN A 85 8.64 -4.29 -16.28
C GLN A 85 8.67 -4.31 -14.76
N ALA A 86 9.81 -4.75 -14.22
CA ALA A 86 10.14 -4.54 -12.81
C ALA A 86 10.60 -3.09 -12.67
N ALA A 87 9.88 -2.31 -11.85
CA ALA A 87 10.30 -0.97 -11.45
C ALA A 87 11.73 -1.02 -10.85
N PRO A 88 12.59 -0.04 -11.14
CA PRO A 88 13.98 -0.08 -10.71
C PRO A 88 14.06 0.04 -9.19
N VAL A 89 14.41 -1.05 -8.52
CA VAL A 89 14.83 -1.03 -7.12
C VAL A 89 16.20 -0.35 -7.10
N ARG A 90 16.30 0.85 -6.54
CA ARG A 90 17.59 1.50 -6.30
C ARG A 90 18.19 0.90 -5.04
N VAL A 91 19.23 0.10 -5.21
CA VAL A 91 20.12 -0.30 -4.12
C VAL A 91 21.08 0.85 -3.89
N VAL A 92 21.18 1.34 -2.67
CA VAL A 92 22.17 2.34 -2.26
C VAL A 92 23.09 1.65 -1.27
N GLU A 93 24.37 1.48 -1.64
CA GLU A 93 25.41 1.09 -0.71
C GLU A 93 25.76 2.26 0.18
N TYR A 94 25.88 2.00 1.48
CA TYR A 94 26.27 2.99 2.46
C TYR A 94 27.29 2.36 3.40
N GLU A 95 28.48 2.94 3.44
CA GLU A 95 29.52 2.54 4.38
C GLU A 95 29.31 3.27 5.71
N PHE A 96 29.22 2.49 6.79
CA PHE A 96 29.09 3.00 8.14
C PHE A 96 30.38 2.71 8.90
N THR A 97 31.01 3.72 9.50
CA THR A 97 32.15 3.53 10.40
C THR A 97 31.64 3.33 11.83
N ILE A 98 31.97 2.18 12.42
CA ILE A 98 31.68 1.88 13.82
C ILE A 98 32.87 2.35 14.65
N THR A 99 32.66 3.25 15.62
CA THR A 99 33.70 3.65 16.58
C THR A 99 33.82 2.62 17.71
N ASP A 100 34.98 2.55 18.36
CA ASP A 100 35.28 1.59 19.45
C ASP A 100 34.27 1.64 20.61
N ASP A 101 33.56 2.77 20.79
CA ASP A 101 32.48 2.94 21.78
C ASP A 101 31.11 2.41 21.32
N GLY A 102 31.03 1.75 20.15
CA GLY A 102 29.80 1.17 19.60
C GLY A 102 28.79 2.18 19.07
N ARG A 103 29.17 3.45 18.89
CA ARG A 103 28.31 4.47 18.27
C ARG A 103 28.38 4.40 16.74
N ILE A 104 27.20 4.50 16.14
CA ILE A 104 26.96 4.49 14.70
C ILE A 104 26.78 5.96 14.28
N GLU A 105 27.83 6.61 13.75
CA GLU A 105 27.76 8.00 13.28
C GLU A 105 27.30 8.10 11.82
N ARG A 106 26.16 8.79 11.57
CA ARG A 106 25.74 9.12 10.20
C ARG A 106 26.80 10.05 9.57
N PRO A 107 27.34 9.77 8.37
CA PRO A 107 28.29 10.67 7.72
C PRO A 107 27.72 12.06 7.62
N ALA A 108 28.52 13.01 8.08
CA ALA A 108 28.24 14.42 7.99
C ALA A 108 28.11 14.81 6.51
N GLU A 109 26.94 15.30 6.15
CA GLU A 109 26.69 15.93 4.86
C GLU A 109 27.71 17.07 4.72
N ARG A 110 28.70 16.91 3.84
CA ARG A 110 29.68 17.96 3.54
C ARG A 110 28.90 19.14 2.96
N ALA A 111 28.61 20.13 3.81
CA ALA A 111 28.14 21.45 3.38
C ALA A 111 29.19 22.03 2.43
N SER A 112 28.73 22.43 1.24
CA SER A 112 29.52 23.18 0.26
C SER A 112 29.68 24.63 0.71
#